data_AF-A0A182EEL4-F1
#
_entry.id   AF-A0A182EEL4-F1
#
_cell.length_a   1.000
_cell.length_b   1.000
_cell.length_c   1.000
_cell.angle_alpha   90.00
_cell.angle_beta   90.00
_cell.angle_gamma   90.00
#
_symmetry.space_group_name_H-M   'P 1'
#
loop_
_entity.id
_entity.type
_entity.pdbx_description
1 polymer ?
#
loop_
_entity_poly.entity_id
_entity_poly.type
_entity_poly.pdbx_seq_one_letter_code
_entity_poly.pdbx_strand_id
1 'polypeptide(L)'
;MVIEFNESEFNEEMELETTEVLHYDNFLLYARSENPSDREIAIRDLSKLLRMLNIEKEQRQIEVVFSLIENVFAKETDNKLCGMLVEQIPSLYAEFMAIDYLLKRVHRVFPIILANALEHSTDDVIELNCVVPLQKLFKQKAPATSQ
;
A
#
# COMPACT_ATOMS: atom_id res chain seq x y z
N MET A 1 -57.05 22.16 -4.13
CA MET A 1 -56.56 21.92 -5.50
C MET A 1 -55.13 21.42 -5.36
N VAL A 2 -54.92 20.15 -5.68
CA VAL A 2 -53.61 19.48 -5.74
C VAL A 2 -53.09 19.60 -7.17
N ILE A 3 -51.77 19.75 -7.33
CA ILE A 3 -50.84 19.15 -8.34
C ILE A 3 -49.51 19.94 -8.14
N GLU A 4 -48.43 19.45 -7.52
CA GLU A 4 -47.47 18.36 -7.81
C GLU A 4 -46.37 18.66 -8.88
N PHE A 5 -45.12 18.43 -8.46
CA PHE A 5 -43.85 18.19 -9.19
C PHE A 5 -43.24 19.34 -10.05
N ASN A 6 -41.93 19.58 -10.07
CA ASN A 6 -40.86 18.59 -10.21
C ASN A 6 -39.53 19.05 -9.61
N GLU A 7 -38.87 18.14 -8.89
CA GLU A 7 -37.49 18.22 -8.43
C GLU A 7 -36.56 18.24 -9.65
N SER A 8 -35.73 19.28 -9.75
CA SER A 8 -34.74 19.37 -10.82
C SER A 8 -33.64 18.34 -10.58
N GLU A 9 -33.60 17.35 -11.45
CA GLU A 9 -32.54 16.39 -11.76
C GLU A 9 -31.17 16.79 -11.18
N PHE A 10 -30.89 16.29 -9.98
CA PHE A 10 -29.53 16.08 -9.52
C PHE A 10 -29.05 14.84 -10.27
N ASN A 11 -28.40 15.06 -11.40
CA ASN A 11 -27.76 13.99 -12.17
C ASN A 11 -26.48 13.57 -11.42
N GLU A 12 -26.67 12.90 -10.29
CA GLU A 12 -25.64 12.03 -9.72
C GLU A 12 -25.46 10.89 -10.71
N GLU A 13 -24.47 11.04 -11.58
CA GLU A 13 -23.77 9.89 -12.16
C GLU A 13 -23.24 9.08 -10.97
N MET A 14 -24.12 8.23 -10.45
CA MET A 14 -23.79 7.13 -9.57
C MET A 14 -22.95 6.20 -10.44
N GLU A 15 -21.65 6.47 -10.49
CA GLU A 15 -20.66 5.47 -10.83
C GLU A 15 -21.02 4.26 -9.97
N LEU A 16 -21.61 3.25 -10.61
CA LEU A 16 -21.75 1.93 -10.05
C LEU A 16 -20.33 1.44 -9.86
N GLU A 17 -19.73 1.83 -8.73
CA GLU A 17 -18.57 1.22 -8.15
C GLU A 17 -19.04 -0.20 -7.82
N THR A 18 -19.00 -1.07 -8.84
CA THR A 18 -19.10 -2.51 -8.65
C THR A 18 -18.02 -2.80 -7.64
N THR A 19 -18.43 -2.98 -6.39
CA THR A 19 -17.51 -3.19 -5.29
C THR A 19 -16.99 -4.59 -5.51
N GLU A 20 -16.02 -4.74 -6.42
CA GLU A 20 -15.30 -5.98 -6.59
C GLU A 20 -14.76 -6.31 -5.21
N VAL A 21 -15.28 -7.39 -4.64
CA VAL A 21 -14.84 -7.87 -3.35
C VAL A 21 -13.38 -8.22 -3.54
N LEU A 22 -12.51 -7.49 -2.84
CA LEU A 22 -11.09 -7.72 -2.89
C LEU A 22 -10.80 -9.12 -2.33
N HIS A 23 -10.54 -10.06 -3.23
CA HIS A 23 -10.22 -11.44 -2.88
C HIS A 23 -8.72 -11.62 -2.75
N TYR A 24 -8.29 -12.23 -1.65
CA TYR A 24 -6.88 -12.51 -1.37
C TYR A 24 -6.18 -13.24 -2.53
N ASP A 25 -6.83 -14.25 -3.12
CA ASP A 25 -6.25 -15.03 -4.22
C ASP A 25 -6.11 -14.21 -5.52
N ASN A 26 -7.07 -13.33 -5.82
CA ASN A 26 -7.00 -12.44 -6.98
C ASN A 26 -5.88 -11.41 -6.81
N PHE A 27 -5.75 -10.85 -5.59
CA PHE A 27 -4.62 -9.99 -5.26
C PHE A 27 -3.29 -10.72 -5.46
N LEU A 28 -3.16 -11.96 -4.99
CA LEU A 28 -1.95 -12.76 -5.15
C LEU A 28 -1.61 -13.06 -6.61
N LEU A 29 -2.61 -13.22 -7.47
CA LEU A 29 -2.46 -13.38 -8.91
C LEU A 29 -1.91 -12.10 -9.53
N TYR A 30 -2.56 -10.96 -9.27
CA TYR A 30 -2.17 -9.66 -9.81
C TYR A 30 -0.79 -9.21 -9.33
N ALA A 31 -0.47 -9.39 -8.05
CA ALA A 31 0.82 -9.02 -7.48
C ALA A 31 2.01 -9.74 -8.14
N ARG A 32 1.78 -10.92 -8.73
CA ARG A 32 2.82 -11.74 -9.40
C ARG A 32 2.73 -11.70 -10.92
N SER A 33 1.80 -10.93 -11.48
CA SER A 33 1.61 -10.83 -12.92
C SER A 33 2.81 -10.14 -13.57
N GLU A 34 3.18 -10.61 -14.77
CA GLU A 34 4.17 -9.92 -15.60
C GLU A 34 3.61 -8.61 -16.18
N ASN A 35 2.27 -8.49 -16.26
CA ASN A 35 1.58 -7.31 -16.73
C ASN A 35 1.63 -6.17 -15.69
N PRO A 36 2.21 -5.00 -16.01
CA PRO A 36 2.28 -3.87 -15.09
C PRO A 36 0.90 -3.36 -14.64
N SER A 37 -0.13 -3.44 -15.49
CA SER A 37 -1.49 -2.98 -15.12
C SER A 37 -2.12 -3.85 -14.03
N ASP A 38 -1.83 -5.14 -14.00
CA ASP A 38 -2.31 -6.01 -12.92
C ASP A 38 -1.56 -5.70 -11.62
N ARG A 39 -0.23 -5.49 -11.70
CA ARG A 39 0.57 -5.09 -10.53
C ARG A 39 0.13 -3.74 -9.97
N GLU A 40 -0.29 -2.82 -10.82
CA GLU A 40 -0.87 -1.54 -10.41
C GLU A 40 -2.11 -1.72 -9.54
N ILE A 41 -3.03 -2.61 -9.94
CA ILE A 41 -4.22 -2.95 -9.16
C ILE A 41 -3.80 -3.54 -7.81
N ALA A 42 -2.87 -4.50 -7.81
CA ALA A 42 -2.39 -5.11 -6.57
C ALA A 42 -1.77 -4.09 -5.60
N ILE A 43 -0.94 -3.17 -6.08
CA ILE A 43 -0.34 -2.13 -5.23
C ILE A 43 -1.40 -1.20 -4.64
N ARG A 44 -2.40 -0.80 -5.45
CA ARG A 44 -3.51 0.05 -4.99
C ARG A 44 -4.32 -0.61 -3.87
N ASP A 45 -4.55 -1.90 -3.99
CA ASP A 45 -5.37 -2.67 -3.05
C ASP A 45 -4.62 -3.14 -1.81
N LEU A 46 -3.29 -2.94 -1.72
CA LEU A 46 -2.45 -3.52 -0.67
C LEU A 46 -2.89 -3.13 0.75
N SER A 47 -3.14 -1.83 0.97
CA SER A 47 -3.61 -1.32 2.26
C SER A 47 -5.04 -1.77 2.58
N LYS A 48 -5.89 -1.88 1.55
CA LYS A 48 -7.28 -2.35 1.70
C LYS A 48 -7.31 -3.83 2.09
N LEU A 49 -6.50 -4.66 1.44
CA LEU A 49 -6.37 -6.07 1.76
C LEU A 49 -5.94 -6.25 3.21
N LEU A 50 -4.89 -5.55 3.64
CA LEU A 50 -4.34 -5.72 4.98
C LEU A 50 -5.36 -5.37 6.08
N ARG A 51 -6.20 -4.35 5.86
CA ARG A 51 -7.30 -3.98 6.78
C ARG A 51 -8.43 -5.01 6.83
N MET A 52 -8.65 -5.76 5.75
CA MET A 52 -9.63 -6.83 5.71
C MET A 52 -9.13 -8.09 6.45
N LEU A 53 -7.80 -8.26 6.55
CA LEU A 53 -7.21 -9.39 7.23
C LEU A 53 -7.28 -9.24 8.76
N ASN A 54 -7.72 -10.30 9.42
CA ASN A 54 -7.69 -10.41 10.86
C ASN A 54 -6.29 -10.84 11.33
N ILE A 55 -5.58 -9.95 12.02
CA ILE A 55 -4.19 -10.16 12.50
C ILE A 55 -4.04 -11.44 13.34
N GLU A 56 -5.04 -11.82 14.11
CA GLU A 56 -4.97 -13.00 14.99
C GLU A 56 -5.18 -14.31 14.22
N LYS A 57 -6.06 -14.31 13.20
CA LYS A 57 -6.47 -15.53 12.48
C LYS A 57 -5.70 -15.76 11.19
N GLU A 58 -5.26 -14.69 10.53
CA GLU A 58 -4.75 -14.73 9.16
C GLU A 58 -3.25 -14.40 9.10
N GLN A 59 -2.51 -14.68 10.18
CA GLN A 59 -1.06 -14.46 10.27
C GLN A 59 -0.29 -15.00 9.06
N ARG A 60 -0.64 -16.19 8.55
CA ARG A 60 0.00 -16.76 7.36
C ARG A 60 -0.24 -15.93 6.10
N GLN A 61 -1.43 -15.37 5.92
CA GLN A 61 -1.76 -14.56 4.76
C GLN A 61 -1.02 -13.21 4.83
N ILE A 62 -0.99 -12.60 6.01
CA ILE A 62 -0.22 -11.38 6.29
C ILE A 62 1.27 -11.62 6.02
N GLU A 63 1.82 -12.74 6.46
CA GLU A 63 3.20 -13.14 6.23
C GLU A 63 3.52 -13.26 4.73
N VAL A 64 2.59 -13.81 3.94
CA VAL A 64 2.73 -13.89 2.47
C VAL A 64 2.66 -12.50 1.83
N VAL A 65 1.75 -11.63 2.27
CA VAL A 65 1.65 -10.24 1.77
C VAL A 65 2.94 -9.50 2.08
N PHE A 66 3.46 -9.59 3.31
CA PHE A 66 4.72 -8.95 3.67
C PHE A 66 5.88 -9.52 2.84
N SER A 67 5.90 -10.84 2.59
CA SER A 67 6.91 -11.47 1.75
C SER A 67 6.82 -11.04 0.28
N LEU A 68 5.63 -10.71 -0.23
CA LEU A 68 5.48 -10.11 -1.56
C LEU A 68 6.10 -8.71 -1.61
N ILE A 69 5.84 -7.87 -0.60
CA ILE A 69 6.47 -6.55 -0.48
C ILE A 69 7.99 -6.69 -0.49
N GLU A 70 8.52 -7.59 0.33
CA GLU A 70 9.96 -7.79 0.49
C GLU A 70 10.65 -8.35 -0.75
N ASN A 71 10.00 -9.26 -1.48
CA ASN A 71 10.69 -10.02 -2.53
C ASN A 71 10.32 -9.62 -3.97
N VAL A 72 9.15 -9.01 -4.15
CA VAL A 72 8.62 -8.61 -5.45
C VAL A 72 8.64 -7.09 -5.54
N PHE A 73 7.83 -6.40 -4.73
CA PHE A 73 7.66 -4.95 -4.88
C PHE A 73 8.92 -4.15 -4.51
N ALA A 74 9.73 -4.61 -3.56
CA ALA A 74 10.99 -3.96 -3.24
C ALA A 74 12.05 -3.99 -4.37
N LYS A 75 11.85 -4.84 -5.39
CA LYS A 75 12.71 -4.96 -6.57
C LYS A 75 12.07 -4.37 -7.82
N GLU A 76 10.91 -3.73 -7.69
CA GLU A 76 10.26 -3.07 -8.82
C GLU A 76 11.16 -1.91 -9.30
N THR A 77 11.24 -1.75 -10.61
CA THR A 77 12.07 -0.72 -11.26
C THR A 77 11.23 0.21 -12.13
N ASP A 78 9.95 -0.11 -12.35
CA ASP A 78 9.04 0.80 -12.99
C ASP A 78 8.74 2.00 -12.07
N ASN A 79 9.06 3.21 -12.53
CA ASN A 79 8.95 4.43 -11.73
C ASN A 79 7.51 4.69 -11.25
N LYS A 80 6.50 4.38 -12.08
CA LYS A 80 5.10 4.58 -11.72
C LYS A 80 4.71 3.63 -10.58
N LEU A 81 5.03 2.34 -10.71
CA LEU A 81 4.73 1.35 -9.67
C LEU A 81 5.52 1.61 -8.39
N CYS A 82 6.79 2.05 -8.49
CA CYS A 82 7.58 2.48 -7.34
C CYS A 82 6.93 3.65 -6.59
N GLY A 83 6.49 4.69 -7.32
CA GLY A 83 5.79 5.83 -6.74
C GLY A 83 4.53 5.40 -6.00
N MET A 84 3.69 4.58 -6.64
CA MET A 84 2.48 4.04 -6.02
C MET A 84 2.79 3.21 -4.77
N LEU A 85 3.83 2.38 -4.79
CA LEU A 85 4.23 1.61 -3.62
C LEU A 85 4.65 2.53 -2.45
N VAL A 86 5.44 3.57 -2.73
CA VAL A 86 5.87 4.54 -1.73
C VAL A 86 4.68 5.28 -1.09
N GLU A 87 3.67 5.61 -1.88
CA GLU A 87 2.43 6.23 -1.36
C GLU A 87 1.67 5.31 -0.39
N GLN A 88 1.77 3.99 -0.56
CA GLN A 88 1.14 3.02 0.36
C GLN A 88 1.93 2.84 1.67
N ILE A 89 3.24 3.10 1.68
CA ILE A 89 4.12 2.80 2.82
C ILE A 89 3.63 3.38 4.16
N PRO A 90 3.14 4.64 4.28
CA PRO A 90 2.65 5.15 5.55
C PRO A 90 1.53 4.30 6.16
N SER A 91 0.55 3.90 5.35
CA SER A 91 -0.57 3.06 5.81
C SER A 91 -0.07 1.68 6.18
N LEU A 92 0.72 1.04 5.31
CA LEU A 92 1.27 -0.29 5.57
C LEU A 92 2.18 -0.32 6.81
N TYR A 93 2.95 0.74 7.03
CA TYR A 93 3.84 0.84 8.18
C TYR A 93 3.03 0.88 9.47
N ALA A 94 1.95 1.66 9.51
CA ALA A 94 1.07 1.69 10.68
C ALA A 94 0.48 0.31 11.00
N GLU A 95 -0.03 -0.39 9.98
CA GLU A 95 -0.63 -1.72 10.13
C GLU A 95 0.40 -2.77 10.57
N PHE A 96 1.56 -2.86 9.89
CA PHE A 96 2.57 -3.87 10.23
C PHE A 96 3.33 -3.57 11.52
N MET A 97 3.42 -2.31 11.94
CA MET A 97 4.00 -1.95 13.24
C MET A 97 3.15 -2.41 14.42
N ALA A 98 1.86 -2.72 14.20
CA ALA A 98 1.01 -3.33 15.21
C ALA A 98 1.25 -4.86 15.36
N ILE A 99 2.11 -5.44 14.52
CA ILE A 99 2.37 -6.88 14.45
C ILE A 99 3.79 -7.18 14.94
N ASP A 100 3.91 -7.57 16.21
CA ASP A 100 5.20 -7.71 16.91
C ASP A 100 6.25 -8.56 16.17
N TYR A 101 5.84 -9.69 15.58
CA TYR A 101 6.77 -10.59 14.90
C TYR A 101 7.29 -10.03 13.56
N LEU A 102 6.62 -9.02 12.98
CA LEU A 102 7.04 -8.34 11.75
C LEU A 102 7.88 -7.09 11.99
N LEU A 103 7.88 -6.52 13.20
CA LEU A 103 8.58 -5.26 13.51
C LEU A 103 10.01 -5.18 12.97
N LYS A 104 10.82 -6.20 13.24
CA LYS A 104 12.22 -6.24 12.77
C LYS A 104 12.32 -6.23 11.24
N ARG A 105 11.40 -6.89 10.54
CA ARG A 105 11.38 -6.94 9.09
C ARG A 105 10.87 -5.63 8.50
N VAL A 106 9.85 -5.03 9.09
CA VAL A 106 9.33 -3.71 8.69
C VAL A 106 10.45 -2.67 8.72
N HIS A 107 11.18 -2.58 9.83
CA HIS A 107 12.30 -1.64 9.98
C HIS A 107 13.47 -1.92 9.05
N ARG A 108 13.60 -3.13 8.51
CA ARG A 108 14.63 -3.48 7.53
C ARG A 108 14.18 -3.16 6.10
N VAL A 109 12.98 -3.61 5.74
CA VAL A 109 12.49 -3.62 4.35
C VAL A 109 12.04 -2.23 3.90
N PHE A 110 11.26 -1.53 4.71
CA PHE A 110 10.63 -0.29 4.26
C PHE A 110 11.63 0.83 3.99
N PRO A 111 12.71 1.01 4.80
CA PRO A 111 13.77 1.95 4.45
C PRO A 111 14.49 1.62 3.13
N ILE A 112 14.64 0.34 2.78
CA ILE A 112 15.27 -0.07 1.51
C ILE A 112 14.37 0.33 0.34
N ILE A 113 13.06 0.06 0.43
CA ILE A 113 12.10 0.45 -0.61
C ILE A 113 12.14 1.97 -0.84
N LEU A 114 12.16 2.73 0.24
CA LEU A 114 12.26 4.19 0.18
C LEU A 114 13.59 4.67 -0.41
N ALA A 115 14.70 4.03 -0.06
CA ALA A 115 16.00 4.37 -0.63
C ALA A 115 16.06 4.07 -2.14
N ASN A 116 15.58 2.90 -2.55
CA ASN A 116 15.50 2.52 -3.97
C ASN A 116 14.62 3.50 -4.75
N ALA A 117 13.48 3.91 -4.18
CA ALA A 117 12.62 4.89 -4.81
C ALA A 117 13.29 6.26 -4.99
N LEU A 118 14.16 6.69 -4.07
CA LEU A 118 14.94 7.93 -4.22
C LEU A 118 15.97 7.83 -5.34
N GLU A 119 16.67 6.70 -5.45
CA GLU A 119 17.67 6.49 -6.51
C GLU A 119 17.04 6.52 -7.91
N HIS A 120 15.77 6.13 -8.02
CA HIS A 120 15.04 6.06 -9.28
C HIS A 120 14.04 7.22 -9.50
N SER A 121 13.82 8.08 -8.49
CA SER A 121 12.92 9.23 -8.60
C SER A 121 13.56 10.35 -9.41
N THR A 122 12.95 10.70 -10.53
CA THR A 122 13.17 11.98 -11.22
C THR A 122 12.20 13.06 -10.75
N ASP A 123 11.32 12.74 -9.78
CA ASP A 123 10.16 13.54 -9.41
C ASP A 123 10.29 14.05 -7.97
N ASP A 124 10.55 15.35 -7.83
CA ASP A 124 10.83 16.02 -6.54
C ASP A 124 9.69 15.86 -5.52
N VAL A 125 8.46 15.61 -5.99
CA VAL A 125 7.24 15.55 -5.17
C VAL A 125 7.18 14.28 -4.30
N ILE A 126 7.58 13.12 -4.85
CA ILE A 126 7.58 11.84 -4.11
C ILE A 126 8.66 11.86 -3.04
N GLU A 127 9.83 12.42 -3.39
CA GLU A 127 10.96 12.59 -2.48
C GLU A 127 10.59 13.44 -1.26
N LEU A 128 10.01 14.64 -1.47
CA LEU A 128 9.73 15.57 -0.38
C LEU A 128 8.58 15.14 0.53
N ASN A 129 7.48 14.63 -0.05
CA ASN A 129 6.23 14.45 0.69
C ASN A 129 6.12 13.09 1.38
N CYS A 130 6.70 12.04 0.78
CA CYS A 130 6.54 10.68 1.29
C CYS A 130 7.86 10.16 1.87
N VAL A 131 8.95 10.26 1.11
CA VAL A 131 10.19 9.56 1.47
C VAL A 131 10.91 10.21 2.65
N VAL A 132 11.16 11.51 2.60
CA VAL A 132 11.92 12.23 3.66
C VAL A 132 11.24 12.13 5.03
N PRO A 133 9.92 12.36 5.18
CA PRO A 133 9.24 12.21 6.47
C PRO A 133 9.28 10.77 6.99
N LEU A 134 9.07 9.78 6.13
CA LEU A 134 9.11 8.38 6.51
C LEU A 134 10.51 7.95 6.95
N GLN A 135 11.57 8.31 6.23
CA GLN A 135 12.94 8.02 6.64
C GLN A 135 13.29 8.62 8.01
N LYS A 136 12.81 9.84 8.31
CA LYS A 136 12.95 10.44 9.64
C LYS A 136 12.21 9.65 10.71
N LEU A 137 10.98 9.20 10.43
CA LEU A 137 10.22 8.33 11.34
C LEU A 137 10.93 7.01 11.62
N PHE A 138 11.50 6.37 10.58
CA PHE A 138 12.27 5.13 10.75
C PHE A 138 13.52 5.35 11.62
N LYS A 139 14.23 6.47 11.44
CA LYS A 139 15.42 6.81 12.25
C LYS A 139 15.09 7.13 13.71
N GLN A 140 13.93 7.72 14.00
CA GLN A 140 13.52 8.05 15.37
C GLN A 140 13.01 6.83 16.16
N LYS A 141 12.44 5.83 15.49
CA LYS A 141 11.92 4.60 16.11
C LYS A 141 12.89 3.42 16.12
N ALA A 142 14.08 3.55 15.54
CA ALA A 142 15.11 2.53 15.66
C ALA A 142 15.50 2.40 17.16
N PRO A 143 15.49 1.19 17.75
CA PRO A 143 15.92 1.03 19.12
C PRO A 143 17.37 1.49 19.22
N ALA A 144 17.64 2.43 20.13
CA ALA A 144 19.00 2.76 20.51
C ALA A 144 19.68 1.44 20.87
N THR A 145 20.61 1.02 20.01
CA THR A 145 21.49 -0.09 20.34
C THR A 145 22.40 0.47 21.42
N SER A 146 21.98 0.33 22.68
CA SER A 146 22.85 0.54 23.83
C SER A 146 24.01 -0.44 23.69
N GLN A 147 25.17 0.09 23.30
CA GLN A 147 26.47 -0.50 23.62
C GLN A 147 26.81 -0.20 25.07
#